data_AF-A0A9X3WAU4-F1
#
_entry.id   AF-A0A9X3WAU4-F1
#
_cell.length_a   1.000
_cell.length_b   1.000
_cell.length_c   1.000
_cell.angle_alpha   90.00
_cell.angle_beta   90.00
_cell.angle_gamma   90.00
#
_symmetry.space_group_name_H-M   'P 1'
#
loop_
_entity.id
_entity.type
_entity.pdbx_description
1 polymer ?
#
loop_
_entity_poly.entity_id
_entity_poly.type
_entity_poly.pdbx_seq_one_letter_code
_entity_poly.pdbx_strand_id
1 'polypeptide(L)' 'MKSIFYLLKDTLKIFIVFTCCTLLFYFGLRAIHTEYEDYRRYDPPKSNAVKVFNPNSQDLVDRLSLFFRLGE' A
#
# COMPACT_ATOMS: atom_id res chain seq x y z
N MET A 1 10.28 -11.85 42.51
CA MET A 1 10.29 -10.50 41.88
C MET A 1 11.43 -10.25 40.89
N LYS A 2 12.58 -10.93 40.97
CA LYS A 2 13.72 -10.68 40.03
C LYS A 2 13.46 -11.15 38.59
N SER A 3 12.70 -12.24 38.40
CA SER A 3 12.38 -12.82 37.08
C SER A 3 11.63 -11.84 36.17
N ILE A 4 10.70 -11.06 36.73
CA ILE A 4 9.91 -10.08 35.95
C ILE A 4 10.80 -8.99 35.33
N PHE A 5 11.89 -8.63 36.01
CA PHE A 5 12.81 -7.59 35.55
C PHE A 5 13.65 -8.06 34.36
N TYR A 6 14.00 -9.35 34.31
CA TYR A 6 14.69 -9.94 33.17
C TYR A 6 13.78 -10.00 31.93
N LEU A 7 12.52 -10.44 32.10
CA LEU A 7 11.53 -10.46 31.02
C LEU A 7 11.26 -9.08 30.44
N LEU A 8 11.18 -8.06 31.31
CA LEU A 8 10.95 -6.67 30.89
C LEU A 8 12.13 -6.13 30.07
N LYS A 9 13.38 -6.48 30.46
CA LYS A 9 14.59 -6.11 29.73
C LYS A 9 14.66 -6.76 28.35
N ASP A 10 14.32 -8.04 28.25
CA ASP A 10 14.31 -8.76 26.96
C ASP A 10 13.23 -8.22 26.03
N THR A 11 12.03 -7.94 26.57
CA THR A 11 10.92 -7.33 25.83
C THR A 11 11.29 -5.94 25.32
N LEU A 12 11.95 -5.12 26.15
CA LEU A 12 12.43 -3.79 25.77
C LEU A 12 13.44 -3.88 24.61
N LYS A 13 14.36 -4.86 24.64
CA LYS A 13 15.33 -5.07 23.57
C LYS A 13 14.62 -5.37 22.24
N ILE A 14 13.63 -6.25 22.26
CA ILE A 14 12.85 -6.62 21.07
C ILE A 14 12.05 -5.42 20.57
N PHE A 15 11.44 -4.64 21.48
CA PHE A 15 10.69 -3.44 21.15
C PHE A 15 11.56 -2.36 20.46
N ILE A 16 12.80 -2.18 20.92
CA ILE A 16 13.75 -1.24 20.31
C ILE A 16 14.11 -1.71 18.90
N VAL A 17 14.45 -2.99 18.71
CA VAL A 17 14.76 -3.55 17.39
C VAL A 17 13.57 -3.42 16.43
N PHE A 18 12.36 -3.73 16.91
CA PHE A 18 11.12 -3.58 16.15
C PHE A 18 10.85 -2.13 15.73
N THR A 19 11.05 -1.19 16.65
CA THR A 19 10.88 0.25 16.39
C THR A 19 11.90 0.73 15.35
N CYS A 20 13.17 0.38 15.50
CA CYS A 20 14.22 0.72 14.53
C CYS A 20 13.90 0.15 13.14
N CYS A 21 13.44 -1.10 13.08
CA CYS A 21 13.02 -1.73 11.83
C CYS A 21 11.85 -0.96 11.19
N THR A 22 10.82 -0.66 11.97
CA THR A 22 9.64 0.11 11.52
C THR A 22 10.03 1.48 10.96
N LEU A 23 10.95 2.19 11.62
CA LEU A 23 11.44 3.48 11.15
C LEU A 23 12.23 3.35 9.85
N LEU A 24 13.12 2.37 9.74
CA LEU A 24 13.87 2.11 8.51
C LEU A 24 12.92 1.86 7.34
N PHE A 25 11.91 1.01 7.53
CA PHE A 25 10.89 0.76 6.51
C PHE A 25 10.07 2.01 6.18
N TYR A 26 9.66 2.80 7.17
CA TYR A 26 8.93 4.04 6.94
C TYR A 26 9.73 5.02 6.07
N PHE A 27 11.01 5.24 6.38
CA PHE A 27 11.86 6.10 5.57
C PHE A 27 12.14 5.51 4.19
N GLY A 28 12.35 4.20 4.08
CA GLY A 28 12.52 3.51 2.80
C GLY A 28 11.30 3.65 1.89
N LEU A 29 10.10 3.38 2.43
CA LEU A 29 8.84 3.57 1.71
C LEU A 29 8.61 5.03 1.34
N ARG A 30 8.92 5.97 2.24
CA ARG A 30 8.81 7.40 1.96
C ARG A 30 9.75 7.83 0.83
N ALA A 31 10.99 7.34 0.80
CA ALA A 31 11.94 7.62 -0.27
C ALA A 31 11.44 7.11 -1.63
N ILE A 32 10.89 5.89 -1.66
CA ILE A 32 10.26 5.33 -2.86
C ILE A 32 9.01 6.14 -3.27
N HIS A 33 8.19 6.57 -2.31
CA HIS A 33 6.99 7.36 -2.56
C HIS A 33 7.31 8.73 -3.17
N THR A 34 8.40 9.38 -2.74
CA THR A 34 8.85 10.64 -3.32
C THR A 34 9.19 10.51 -4.81
N GLU A 35 9.79 9.40 -5.21
CA GLU A 35 10.09 9.11 -6.62
C GLU A 35 8.80 8.81 -7.43
N TYR A 36 7.82 8.16 -6.81
CA TYR A 36 6.55 7.79 -7.47
C TYR A 36 5.60 8.97 -7.72
N GLU A 37 5.63 10.00 -6.86
CA GLU A 37 4.83 11.22 -7.05
C GLU A 37 5.30 12.02 -8.28
N ASP A 38 6.61 12.02 -8.59
CA ASP A 38 7.15 12.82 -9.69
C ASP A 38 6.92 12.18 -11.07
N TYR A 39 6.74 10.85 -11.13
CA TYR A 39 6.70 10.08 -12.38
C TYR A 39 5.30 9.86 -13.00
N ARG A 40 4.21 10.30 -12.37
CA ARG A 40 2.84 10.15 -12.93
C ARG A 40 1.95 11.39 -12.81
N ARG A 41 2.46 12.54 -13.24
CA ARG A 41 1.54 13.55 -13.79
C ARG A 41 1.05 13.04 -15.14
N TYR A 42 0.00 12.23 -15.12
CA TYR A 42 -0.71 11.82 -16.34
C TYR A 42 -0.98 13.08 -17.16
N ASP A 43 -0.46 13.13 -18.37
CA ASP A 43 -0.98 14.05 -19.36
C ASP A 43 -2.48 13.76 -19.48
N PRO A 44 -3.36 14.74 -19.20
CA PRO A 44 -4.79 14.51 -19.28
C PRO A 44 -5.11 14.00 -20.70
N PRO A 45 -5.92 12.94 -20.83
CA PRO A 45 -6.20 12.38 -22.14
C PRO A 45 -6.80 13.47 -23.04
N LYS A 46 -6.25 13.64 -24.25
CA LYS A 46 -6.78 14.54 -25.28
C LYS A 46 -8.21 14.09 -25.65
N SER A 47 -9.19 14.59 -24.90
CA SER A 47 -10.53 14.96 -25.33
C SER A 47 -11.38 13.94 -26.13
N ASN A 48 -11.34 12.62 -25.87
CA ASN A 48 -12.43 11.75 -26.36
C ASN A 48 -12.54 10.33 -25.75
N ALA A 49 -12.28 10.14 -24.45
CA ALA A 49 -12.62 8.87 -23.81
C ALA A 49 -14.13 8.82 -23.50
N VAL A 50 -14.93 8.35 -24.47
CA VAL A 50 -16.36 8.13 -24.31
C VAL A 50 -16.59 7.07 -23.23
N LYS A 51 -17.14 7.47 -22.09
CA LYS A 51 -17.54 6.56 -21.02
C LYS A 51 -18.85 5.86 -21.42
N VAL A 52 -18.74 4.72 -22.10
CA VAL A 52 -19.90 3.89 -22.48
C VAL A 52 -20.34 3.10 -21.24
N PHE A 53 -21.17 3.71 -20.39
CA PHE A 53 -21.86 3.01 -19.32
C PHE A 53 -23.11 2.34 -19.89
N ASN A 54 -23.10 1.01 -20.03
CA ASN A 54 -24.27 0.23 -20.41
C ASN A 54 -24.87 -0.40 -19.13
N PRO A 55 -26.07 0.02 -18.67
CA PRO A 55 -26.59 -0.32 -17.35
C PRO A 55 -27.20 -1.73 -17.22
N ASN A 56 -27.07 -2.61 -18.23
CA ASN A 56 -27.88 -3.82 -18.32
C ASN A 56 -27.13 -5.17 -18.36
N SER A 57 -26.00 -5.30 -17.67
CA SER A 57 -25.41 -6.63 -17.43
C SER A 57 -25.16 -6.82 -15.95
N GLN A 58 -26.08 -7.53 -15.30
CA GLN A 58 -25.81 -8.23 -14.05
C GLN A 58 -24.54 -9.06 -14.25
N ASP A 59 -23.40 -8.61 -13.73
CA ASP A 59 -22.38 -9.52 -13.26
C ASP A 59 -21.32 -8.78 -12.44
N LEU A 60 -21.56 -8.70 -11.13
CA LEU A 60 -20.53 -8.26 -10.18
C LEU A 60 -19.31 -9.20 -10.21
N VAL A 61 -19.53 -10.45 -10.63
CA VAL A 61 -18.50 -11.48 -10.76
C VAL A 61 -17.65 -11.26 -12.01
N ASP A 62 -18.22 -10.99 -13.18
CA ASP A 62 -17.43 -10.62 -14.36
C ASP A 62 -16.61 -9.36 -14.13
N ARG A 63 -17.17 -8.35 -13.42
CA ARG A 63 -16.41 -7.14 -13.05
C ARG A 63 -15.24 -7.45 -12.13
N LEU A 64 -15.40 -8.38 -11.19
CA LEU A 64 -14.30 -8.81 -10.32
C LEU A 64 -13.23 -9.57 -11.11
N SER A 65 -13.65 -10.47 -12.02
CA SER A 65 -12.71 -11.23 -12.85
C SER A 65 -11.93 -10.33 -13.80
N LEU A 66 -12.59 -9.31 -14.36
CA LEU A 66 -12.01 -8.31 -15.23
C LEU A 66 -10.98 -7.46 -14.46
N PHE A 67 -11.32 -7.01 -13.25
CA PHE A 67 -10.42 -6.29 -12.34
C PHE A 67 -9.14 -7.09 -12.06
N PHE A 68 -9.26 -8.38 -11.75
CA PHE A 68 -8.10 -9.24 -11.51
C PHE A 68 -7.26 -9.53 -12.76
N ARG A 69 -7.87 -9.53 -13.96
CA ARG A 69 -7.17 -9.79 -15.22
C ARG A 69 -6.46 -8.56 -15.79
N LEU A 70 -7.12 -7.40 -15.72
CA LEU A 70 -6.62 -6.16 -16.29
C LEU A 70 -5.81 -5.33 -15.27
N GLY A 71 -5.96 -5.61 -13.97
CA GLY A 71 -5.21 -4.94 -12.91
C GLY A 71 -5.54 -3.45 -12.76
N GLU A 72 -6.70 -3.02 -13.29
CA GLU A 72 -7.24 -1.66 -13.13
C GLU A 72 -8.26 -1.60 -11.99
#